data_AF-A0A353SRV3-F1
#
_entry.id   AF-A0A353SRV3-F1
#
_cell.length_a   1.000
_cell.length_b   1.000
_cell.length_c   1.000
_cell.angle_alpha   90.00
_cell.angle_beta   90.00
_cell.angle_gamma   90.00
#
_symmetry.space_group_name_H-M   'P 1'
#
loop_
_entity.id
_entity.type
_entity.pdbx_description
1 polymer ?
#
loop_
_entity_poly.entity_id
_entity_poly.type
_entity_poly.pdbx_seq_one_letter_code
_entity_poly.pdbx_strand_id
1 'polypeptide(L)'
;MDGIRFRKIDIFIFGLIFFIAAVLSGCDQSGKKEAGVAGGKSVPPAAMEVPKPHLVSDLIPGRKVFEAKNCNQCHSIFERERKIGPKLKSSRFYGSFLDIFSLLWNHAPAMAVHMRREVLERPTFSTSELNELVSFLYMLPYLGQPGDARHGKALLESKSCFKCHSLGNKGRRDGTPLDSLAVYQSPVVLLQRMWNHGPEMIGRMATIGTSIPVFSGNEMSDLFAALTEEAKDKSKKVFLGVGHAENGEKLFADKGCIKCHSIFGKGGKQAPDLGKTVAQSNVTKLTTQIWNHVGRMTQKYHQEKMQWPYFSETEMSDLIVFLYSLNYLDKPGDAAKGEKIFARKRCIECHFKTGEDKQKLLGAMKAINTTQFAAELWNHTSAMEAAMVTQGVPWPEMTGAQLRDVLAFLQKQ
;
A
#
# COMPACT_ATOMS: atom_id res chain seq x y z
N MET A 1 -17.65 -59.19 -17.06
CA MET A 1 -18.75 -60.01 -16.53
C MET A 1 -19.39 -59.26 -15.37
N ASP A 2 -19.83 -58.02 -15.56
CA ASP A 2 -20.99 -57.51 -16.33
C ASP A 2 -22.27 -57.52 -15.51
N GLY A 3 -22.89 -56.34 -15.38
CA GLY A 3 -24.22 -56.20 -14.78
C GLY A 3 -24.61 -54.80 -14.33
N ILE A 4 -24.48 -53.80 -15.23
CA ILE A 4 -24.99 -52.44 -15.05
C ILE A 4 -26.53 -52.43 -15.09
N ARG A 5 -27.21 -51.70 -14.20
CA ARG A 5 -28.61 -51.27 -14.35
C ARG A 5 -28.72 -49.74 -14.25
N PHE A 6 -28.98 -49.10 -15.37
CA PHE A 6 -29.44 -47.71 -15.47
C PHE A 6 -30.98 -47.67 -15.36
N ARG A 7 -31.52 -46.72 -14.57
CA ARG A 7 -32.92 -46.31 -14.60
C ARG A 7 -33.05 -45.02 -15.41
N LYS A 8 -33.94 -45.04 -16.40
CA LYS A 8 -34.41 -43.87 -17.18
C LYS A 8 -35.37 -43.04 -16.33
N ILE A 9 -35.30 -41.71 -16.44
CA ILE A 9 -36.38 -40.78 -16.08
C ILE A 9 -36.60 -39.87 -17.29
N ASP A 10 -37.86 -39.78 -17.70
CA ASP A 10 -38.34 -39.14 -18.92
C ASP A 10 -38.33 -37.61 -18.85
N ILE A 11 -38.09 -37.02 -20.02
CA ILE A 11 -38.17 -35.60 -20.35
C ILE A 11 -39.60 -35.30 -20.82
N PHE A 12 -40.22 -34.23 -20.32
CA PHE A 12 -41.37 -33.58 -20.98
C PHE A 12 -41.17 -32.07 -21.03
N ILE A 13 -41.55 -31.51 -22.18
CA ILE A 13 -41.18 -30.22 -22.74
C ILE A 13 -42.45 -29.35 -22.89
N PHE A 14 -42.28 -28.04 -22.63
CA PHE A 14 -42.99 -26.85 -23.14
C PHE A 14 -44.50 -26.62 -22.94
N GLY A 15 -44.80 -25.35 -22.60
CA GLY A 15 -46.10 -24.73 -22.80
C GLY A 15 -46.12 -23.26 -22.34
N LEU A 16 -45.88 -22.33 -23.26
CA LEU A 16 -45.93 -20.87 -23.08
C LEU A 16 -47.13 -20.35 -23.90
N ILE A 17 -48.11 -19.67 -23.27
CA ILE A 17 -49.19 -18.95 -23.97
C ILE A 17 -49.50 -17.62 -23.25
N PHE A 18 -49.65 -16.57 -24.07
CA PHE A 18 -49.86 -15.14 -23.79
C PHE A 18 -51.34 -14.73 -23.98
N PHE A 19 -51.65 -13.46 -23.65
CA PHE A 19 -52.85 -12.63 -23.97
C PHE A 19 -54.04 -12.74 -22.96
N ILE A 20 -54.78 -11.68 -22.54
CA ILE A 20 -55.36 -10.49 -23.22
C ILE A 20 -55.54 -9.30 -22.22
N ALA A 21 -55.63 -8.08 -22.76
CA ALA A 21 -55.72 -6.75 -22.16
C ALA A 21 -57.15 -6.16 -21.93
N ALA A 22 -57.18 -4.91 -21.40
CA ALA A 22 -58.18 -3.83 -21.60
C ALA A 22 -59.42 -3.80 -20.67
N VAL A 23 -60.05 -2.69 -20.22
CA VAL A 23 -59.92 -1.23 -20.47
C VAL A 23 -60.85 -0.40 -19.52
N LEU A 24 -60.41 0.82 -19.15
CA LEU A 24 -61.08 2.11 -18.76
C LEU A 24 -62.21 2.23 -17.70
N SER A 25 -62.06 3.20 -16.77
CA SER A 25 -62.88 4.45 -16.70
C SER A 25 -62.48 5.37 -15.54
N GLY A 26 -62.43 6.69 -15.79
CA GLY A 26 -63.05 7.67 -14.88
C GLY A 26 -62.18 8.63 -14.05
N CYS A 27 -62.05 9.86 -14.57
CA CYS A 27 -62.18 11.14 -13.86
C CYS A 27 -61.03 11.77 -13.04
N ASP A 28 -61.14 13.08 -13.04
CA ASP A 28 -60.16 14.14 -12.89
C ASP A 28 -60.19 14.76 -11.47
N GLN A 29 -59.05 15.34 -11.08
CA GLN A 29 -58.83 16.43 -10.11
C GLN A 29 -59.50 16.43 -8.71
N SER A 30 -58.69 16.42 -7.66
CA SER A 30 -58.59 17.57 -6.74
C SER A 30 -57.43 17.42 -5.74
N GLY A 31 -56.72 18.52 -5.53
CA GLY A 31 -55.42 18.56 -4.88
C GLY A 31 -55.41 18.29 -3.38
N LYS A 32 -54.31 17.68 -2.93
CA LYS A 32 -53.79 17.83 -1.57
C LYS A 32 -52.30 18.13 -1.65
N LYS A 33 -51.91 19.28 -1.11
CA LYS A 33 -50.52 19.69 -0.90
C LYS A 33 -49.89 18.74 0.11
N GLU A 34 -48.92 17.93 -0.32
CA GLU A 34 -47.99 17.27 0.59
C GLU A 34 -46.91 18.26 1.01
N ALA A 35 -46.73 18.39 2.32
CA ALA A 35 -45.69 19.20 2.92
C ALA A 35 -44.32 18.60 2.57
N GLY A 36 -43.51 19.37 1.84
CA GLY A 36 -42.17 18.98 1.45
C GLY A 36 -41.27 18.73 2.67
N VAL A 37 -40.78 17.49 2.78
CA VAL A 37 -39.61 17.18 3.58
C VAL A 37 -38.44 17.92 2.95
N ALA A 38 -37.83 18.82 3.71
CA ALA A 38 -36.64 19.55 3.30
C ALA A 38 -35.51 18.55 3.00
N GLY A 39 -35.28 18.30 1.71
CA GLY A 39 -34.10 17.60 1.22
C GLY A 39 -32.87 18.40 1.56
N GLY A 40 -32.25 18.08 2.70
CA GLY A 40 -30.89 18.49 3.00
C GLY A 40 -30.00 17.98 1.88
N LYS A 41 -29.53 18.89 1.02
CA LYS A 41 -28.51 18.59 0.02
C LYS A 41 -27.30 18.03 0.76
N SER A 42 -27.07 16.73 0.65
CA SER A 42 -25.77 16.14 1.00
C SER A 42 -24.76 16.76 0.05
N VAL A 43 -24.02 17.74 0.55
CA VAL A 43 -22.82 18.24 -0.14
C VAL A 43 -21.87 17.04 -0.19
N PRO A 44 -21.52 16.51 -1.38
CA PRO A 44 -20.51 15.47 -1.46
C PRO A 44 -19.24 16.00 -0.79
N PRO A 45 -18.58 15.23 0.10
CA PRO A 45 -17.35 15.68 0.71
C PRO A 45 -16.39 16.06 -0.42
N ALA A 46 -15.87 17.29 -0.37
CA ALA A 46 -14.96 17.82 -1.37
C ALA A 46 -13.87 16.77 -1.61
N ALA A 47 -13.76 16.28 -2.85
CA ALA A 47 -12.72 15.35 -3.23
C ALA A 47 -11.38 15.97 -2.80
N MET A 48 -10.66 15.26 -1.94
CA MET A 48 -9.39 15.74 -1.43
C MET A 48 -8.44 15.81 -2.64
N GLU A 49 -8.00 17.01 -3.02
CA GLU A 49 -6.94 17.14 -4.04
C GLU A 49 -5.57 16.80 -3.42
N VAL A 50 -5.40 15.61 -2.86
CA VAL A 50 -4.07 15.14 -2.45
C VAL A 50 -3.33 14.68 -3.70
N PRO A 51 -2.03 15.03 -3.86
CA PRO A 51 -1.21 14.45 -4.92
C PRO A 51 -1.33 12.93 -4.89
N LYS A 52 -1.82 12.33 -5.98
CA LYS A 52 -2.08 10.89 -6.02
C LYS A 52 -0.79 10.14 -6.30
N PRO A 53 -0.40 9.17 -5.45
CA PRO A 53 0.74 8.32 -5.75
C PRO A 53 0.45 7.51 -7.00
N HIS A 54 1.41 7.41 -7.92
CA HIS A 54 1.35 6.47 -9.04
C HIS A 54 1.68 5.03 -8.57
N LEU A 55 1.18 4.63 -7.41
CA LEU A 55 1.44 3.31 -6.85
C LEU A 55 0.49 2.29 -7.49
N VAL A 56 1.05 1.27 -8.15
CA VAL A 56 0.27 0.10 -8.56
C VAL A 56 0.18 -0.84 -7.36
N SER A 57 -0.96 -0.86 -6.66
CA SER A 57 -1.12 -1.70 -5.46
C SER A 57 -1.32 -3.18 -5.77
N ASP A 58 -1.77 -3.53 -6.99
CA ASP A 58 -1.74 -4.90 -7.48
C ASP A 58 -0.28 -5.33 -7.72
N LEU A 59 0.14 -6.39 -7.02
CA LEU A 59 1.51 -6.88 -7.09
C LEU A 59 1.77 -7.74 -8.34
N ILE A 60 0.72 -8.18 -9.03
CA ILE A 60 0.84 -9.11 -10.16
C ILE A 60 1.58 -8.48 -11.35
N PRO A 61 1.22 -7.27 -11.85
CA PRO A 61 1.93 -6.67 -12.99
C PRO A 61 3.42 -6.47 -12.71
N GLY A 62 3.76 -5.88 -11.55
CA GLY A 62 5.17 -5.66 -11.20
C GLY A 62 5.96 -6.93 -10.98
N ARG A 63 5.34 -7.99 -10.44
CA ARG A 63 5.95 -9.31 -10.37
C ARG A 63 6.21 -9.90 -11.76
N LYS A 64 5.26 -9.74 -12.69
CA LYS A 64 5.44 -10.18 -14.09
C LYS A 64 6.61 -9.45 -14.74
N VAL A 65 6.74 -8.15 -14.54
CA VAL A 65 7.91 -7.38 -15.03
C VAL A 65 9.20 -7.90 -14.41
N PHE A 66 9.23 -8.12 -13.09
CA PHE A 66 10.39 -8.65 -12.38
C PHE A 66 10.87 -10.01 -12.93
N GLU A 67 9.94 -10.90 -13.23
CA GLU A 67 10.24 -12.23 -13.79
C GLU A 67 10.59 -12.14 -15.30
N ALA A 68 9.83 -11.39 -16.09
CA ALA A 68 10.03 -11.26 -17.53
C ALA A 68 11.34 -10.55 -17.90
N LYS A 69 11.81 -9.64 -17.05
CA LYS A 69 13.09 -8.92 -17.21
C LYS A 69 14.24 -9.64 -16.49
N ASN A 70 14.05 -10.91 -16.13
CA ASN A 70 15.06 -11.78 -15.51
C ASN A 70 15.67 -11.27 -14.20
N CYS A 71 15.01 -10.34 -13.50
CA CYS A 71 15.51 -9.81 -12.24
C CYS A 71 15.59 -10.93 -11.17
N ASN A 72 14.67 -11.89 -11.24
CA ASN A 72 14.63 -13.07 -10.39
C ASN A 72 15.80 -14.04 -10.61
N GLN A 73 16.60 -13.94 -11.69
CA GLN A 73 17.78 -14.81 -11.85
C GLN A 73 18.85 -14.49 -10.82
N CYS A 74 19.03 -13.21 -10.50
CA CYS A 74 20.04 -12.73 -9.56
C CYS A 74 19.46 -12.32 -8.21
N HIS A 75 18.22 -11.84 -8.15
CA HIS A 75 17.62 -11.32 -6.93
C HIS A 75 16.57 -12.25 -6.35
N SER A 76 16.59 -12.42 -5.03
CA SER A 76 15.54 -13.14 -4.32
C SER A 76 14.59 -12.19 -3.60
N ILE A 77 13.29 -12.50 -3.68
CA ILE A 77 12.23 -11.92 -2.87
C ILE A 77 11.84 -12.80 -1.67
N PHE A 78 12.49 -13.96 -1.52
CA PHE A 78 12.26 -14.90 -0.43
C PHE A 78 13.47 -14.94 0.51
N GLU A 79 13.24 -14.87 1.83
CA GLU A 79 14.33 -14.80 2.80
C GLU A 79 15.27 -16.01 2.79
N ARG A 80 14.77 -17.20 2.44
CA ARG A 80 15.54 -18.45 2.49
C ARG A 80 16.28 -18.78 1.20
N GLU A 81 15.92 -18.14 0.09
CA GLU A 81 16.57 -18.38 -1.20
C GLU A 81 17.86 -17.54 -1.29
N ARG A 82 18.96 -18.20 -1.67
CA ARG A 82 20.26 -17.55 -1.86
C ARG A 82 20.48 -17.33 -3.35
N LYS A 83 20.73 -16.08 -3.73
CA LYS A 83 21.13 -15.67 -5.08
C LYS A 83 22.29 -14.69 -4.98
N ILE A 84 22.94 -14.41 -6.12
CA ILE A 84 24.14 -13.58 -6.18
C ILE A 84 23.85 -12.10 -5.86
N GLY A 85 22.67 -11.61 -6.25
CA GLY A 85 22.22 -10.26 -5.97
C GLY A 85 21.70 -10.08 -4.54
N PRO A 86 21.66 -8.83 -4.03
CA PRO A 86 21.08 -8.55 -2.73
C PRO A 86 19.62 -9.01 -2.64
N LYS A 87 19.25 -9.49 -1.45
CA LYS A 87 17.87 -9.88 -1.13
C LYS A 87 16.98 -8.63 -1.09
N LEU A 88 15.87 -8.69 -1.82
CA LEU A 88 14.97 -7.55 -1.98
C LEU A 88 13.98 -7.46 -0.82
N LYS A 89 13.50 -8.58 -0.28
CA LYS A 89 12.59 -8.55 0.89
C LYS A 89 13.26 -8.09 2.19
N SER A 90 14.56 -8.34 2.34
CA SER A 90 15.33 -7.88 3.51
C SER A 90 15.81 -6.43 3.38
N SER A 91 15.86 -5.91 2.15
CA SER A 91 16.20 -4.52 1.90
C SER A 91 14.95 -3.69 2.16
N ARG A 92 15.02 -2.81 3.16
CA ARG A 92 13.93 -1.91 3.50
C ARG A 92 13.81 -0.84 2.41
N PHE A 93 13.01 -1.13 1.38
CA PHE A 93 12.60 -0.17 0.37
C PHE A 93 11.61 0.82 0.98
N TYR A 94 12.15 1.80 1.70
CA TYR A 94 11.39 2.93 2.23
C TYR A 94 11.75 4.19 1.46
N GLY A 95 10.77 5.08 1.34
CA GLY A 95 10.91 6.35 0.63
C GLY A 95 9.96 6.43 -0.54
N SER A 96 10.16 7.47 -1.35
CA SER A 96 9.37 7.73 -2.54
C SER A 96 9.79 6.87 -3.74
N PHE A 97 9.07 6.99 -4.85
CA PHE A 97 9.43 6.36 -6.12
C PHE A 97 10.90 6.64 -6.51
N LEU A 98 11.35 7.90 -6.48
CA LEU A 98 12.75 8.21 -6.80
C LEU A 98 13.75 7.73 -5.74
N ASP A 99 13.36 7.61 -4.48
CA ASP A 99 14.25 7.03 -3.47
C ASP A 99 14.55 5.56 -3.79
N ILE A 100 13.53 4.78 -4.17
CA ILE A 100 13.71 3.38 -4.58
C ILE A 100 14.44 3.28 -5.92
N PHE A 101 14.05 4.08 -6.90
CA PHE A 101 14.72 4.11 -8.20
C PHE A 101 16.21 4.49 -8.06
N SER A 102 16.55 5.38 -7.12
CA SER A 102 17.95 5.76 -6.87
C SER A 102 18.80 4.57 -6.41
N LEU A 103 18.24 3.61 -5.67
CA LEU A 103 18.92 2.38 -5.30
C LEU A 103 19.23 1.54 -6.54
N LEU A 104 18.27 1.44 -7.45
CA LEU A 104 18.44 0.73 -8.73
C LEU A 104 19.51 1.41 -9.60
N TRP A 105 19.44 2.74 -9.73
CA TRP A 105 20.41 3.57 -10.45
C TRP A 105 21.84 3.41 -9.91
N ASN A 106 22.02 3.52 -8.60
CA ASN A 106 23.34 3.38 -7.97
C ASN A 106 23.87 1.95 -8.06
N HIS A 107 22.99 0.95 -8.13
CA HIS A 107 23.37 -0.45 -8.30
C HIS A 107 23.65 -0.83 -9.77
N ALA A 108 23.33 0.04 -10.74
CA ALA A 108 23.41 -0.26 -12.17
C ALA A 108 24.80 -0.73 -12.67
N PRO A 109 25.93 -0.10 -12.26
CA PRO A 109 27.25 -0.56 -12.68
C PRO A 109 27.61 -1.93 -12.12
N ALA A 110 27.27 -2.21 -10.86
CA ALA A 110 27.51 -3.50 -10.23
C ALA A 110 26.69 -4.60 -10.92
N MET A 111 25.41 -4.34 -11.21
CA MET A 111 24.59 -5.26 -12.02
C MET A 111 25.18 -5.49 -13.40
N ALA A 112 25.70 -4.46 -14.07
CA ALA A 112 26.32 -4.56 -15.39
C ALA A 112 27.45 -5.59 -15.43
N VAL A 113 28.31 -5.58 -14.41
CA VAL A 113 29.44 -6.52 -14.30
C VAL A 113 28.95 -7.96 -14.25
N HIS A 114 27.91 -8.24 -13.46
CA HIS A 114 27.34 -9.58 -13.35
C HIS A 114 26.54 -9.98 -14.60
N MET A 115 25.73 -9.07 -15.15
CA MET A 115 24.98 -9.31 -16.39
C MET A 115 25.92 -9.69 -17.54
N ARG A 116 27.05 -8.99 -17.70
CA ARG A 116 28.06 -9.35 -18.71
C ARG A 116 28.65 -10.74 -18.50
N ARG A 117 28.87 -11.17 -17.24
CA ARG A 117 29.39 -12.51 -16.92
C ARG A 117 28.38 -13.61 -17.25
N GLU A 118 27.11 -13.36 -16.98
CA GLU A 118 26.00 -14.29 -17.25
C GLU A 118 25.44 -14.17 -18.67
N VAL A 119 26.05 -13.34 -19.53
CA VAL A 119 25.61 -13.08 -20.91
C VAL A 119 24.15 -12.61 -20.98
N LEU A 120 23.78 -11.75 -20.03
CA LEU A 120 22.48 -11.11 -19.95
C LEU A 120 22.55 -9.69 -20.50
N GLU A 121 21.61 -9.35 -21.38
CA GLU A 121 21.40 -7.96 -21.79
C GLU A 121 20.74 -7.18 -20.65
N ARG A 122 21.18 -5.93 -20.45
CA ARG A 122 20.52 -5.03 -19.50
C ARG A 122 19.10 -4.76 -20.01
N PRO A 123 18.05 -5.04 -19.21
CA PRO A 123 16.68 -4.81 -19.65
C PRO A 123 16.39 -3.33 -19.82
N THR A 124 15.59 -3.01 -20.84
CA THR A 124 14.92 -1.70 -20.95
C THR A 124 13.49 -1.80 -20.43
N PHE A 125 12.94 -0.65 -20.03
CA PHE A 125 11.57 -0.55 -19.52
C PHE A 125 10.80 0.54 -20.27
N SER A 126 9.56 0.25 -20.62
CA SER A 126 8.56 1.29 -20.81
C SER A 126 8.27 2.00 -19.48
N THR A 127 7.64 3.18 -19.54
CA THR A 127 7.22 3.91 -18.34
C THR A 127 6.31 3.08 -17.42
N SER A 128 5.37 2.31 -17.99
CA SER A 128 4.47 1.46 -17.20
C SER A 128 5.22 0.34 -16.51
N GLU A 129 6.07 -0.39 -17.25
CA GLU A 129 6.83 -1.51 -16.69
C GLU A 129 7.74 -1.06 -15.54
N LEU A 130 8.42 0.09 -15.68
CA LEU A 130 9.25 0.61 -14.58
C LEU A 130 8.39 0.98 -13.36
N ASN A 131 7.23 1.61 -13.58
CA ASN A 131 6.34 1.96 -12.48
C ASN A 131 5.84 0.71 -11.74
N GLU A 132 5.42 -0.31 -12.48
CA GLU A 132 4.95 -1.58 -11.95
C GLU A 132 6.06 -2.28 -11.17
N LEU A 133 7.28 -2.33 -11.70
CA LEU A 133 8.44 -2.90 -11.01
C LEU A 133 8.75 -2.16 -9.70
N VAL A 134 8.88 -0.83 -9.74
CA VAL A 134 9.21 -0.04 -8.55
C VAL A 134 8.09 -0.10 -7.51
N SER A 135 6.83 -0.10 -7.95
CA SER A 135 5.64 -0.30 -7.08
C SER A 135 5.70 -1.67 -6.41
N PHE A 136 6.01 -2.73 -7.16
CA PHE A 136 6.15 -4.07 -6.61
C PHE A 136 7.26 -4.15 -5.55
N LEU A 137 8.43 -3.56 -5.82
CA LEU A 137 9.54 -3.51 -4.86
C LEU A 137 9.17 -2.71 -3.59
N TYR A 138 8.46 -1.59 -3.75
CA TYR A 138 7.95 -0.79 -2.66
C TYR A 138 6.97 -1.54 -1.74
N MET A 139 6.19 -2.46 -2.32
CA MET A 139 5.19 -3.24 -1.60
C MET A 139 5.75 -4.51 -0.95
N LEU A 140 6.96 -4.96 -1.27
CA LEU A 140 7.58 -6.14 -0.65
C LEU A 140 7.61 -6.07 0.90
N PRO A 141 7.97 -4.93 1.54
CA PRO A 141 7.94 -4.81 3.00
C PRO A 141 6.57 -4.42 3.57
N TYR A 142 5.49 -4.36 2.77
CA TYR A 142 4.17 -3.84 3.17
C TYR A 142 3.64 -4.46 4.46
N LEU A 143 3.63 -5.79 4.58
CA LEU A 143 3.10 -6.47 5.77
C LEU A 143 4.03 -6.39 6.99
N GLY A 144 5.27 -5.98 6.81
CA GLY A 144 6.30 -5.97 7.84
C GLY A 144 7.11 -7.27 7.92
N GLN A 145 7.94 -7.37 8.95
CA GLN A 145 8.81 -8.52 9.17
C GLN A 145 8.03 -9.67 9.82
N PRO A 146 8.42 -10.95 9.55
CA PRO A 146 7.91 -12.09 10.29
C PRO A 146 8.11 -11.90 11.80
N GLY A 147 7.13 -12.34 12.60
CA GLY A 147 7.20 -12.30 14.06
C GLY A 147 7.71 -13.60 14.68
N ASP A 148 8.12 -13.52 15.94
CA ASP A 148 8.40 -14.66 16.82
C ASP A 148 7.11 -15.07 17.56
N ALA A 149 6.52 -16.20 17.16
CA ALA A 149 5.30 -16.72 17.76
C ALA A 149 5.45 -17.09 19.25
N ARG A 150 6.65 -17.52 19.69
CA ARG A 150 6.89 -17.83 21.11
C ARG A 150 6.86 -16.55 21.92
N HIS A 151 7.52 -15.51 21.44
CA HIS A 151 7.48 -14.20 22.07
C HIS A 151 6.06 -13.63 22.07
N GLY A 152 5.32 -13.76 20.96
CA GLY A 152 3.91 -13.38 20.86
C GLY A 152 3.00 -14.03 21.91
N LYS A 153 3.18 -15.34 22.16
CA LYS A 153 2.44 -16.04 23.23
C LYS A 153 2.75 -15.49 24.62
N ALA A 154 4.01 -15.14 24.89
CA ALA A 154 4.40 -14.50 26.14
C ALA A 154 3.81 -13.08 26.29
N LEU A 155 3.70 -12.33 25.18
CA LEU A 155 3.08 -11.02 25.14
C LEU A 155 1.58 -11.06 25.44
N LEU A 156 0.84 -12.06 24.91
CA LEU A 156 -0.59 -12.23 25.23
C LEU A 156 -0.85 -12.42 26.73
N GLU A 157 0.07 -13.07 27.43
CA GLU A 157 0.02 -13.22 28.89
C GLU A 157 0.36 -11.89 29.59
N SER A 158 1.55 -11.35 29.33
CA SER A 158 2.07 -10.18 30.04
C SER A 158 1.25 -8.91 29.81
N LYS A 159 0.63 -8.78 28.63
CA LYS A 159 -0.28 -7.68 28.27
C LYS A 159 -1.74 -7.96 28.64
N SER A 160 -2.00 -8.99 29.46
CA SER A 160 -3.31 -9.35 30.02
C SER A 160 -4.39 -9.68 28.98
N CYS A 161 -4.03 -10.06 27.75
CA CYS A 161 -4.99 -10.42 26.71
C CYS A 161 -5.83 -11.65 27.11
N PHE A 162 -5.20 -12.61 27.81
CA PHE A 162 -5.86 -13.83 28.29
C PHE A 162 -6.89 -13.61 29.41
N LYS A 163 -7.00 -12.41 29.98
CA LYS A 163 -8.09 -12.10 30.93
C LYS A 163 -9.46 -12.14 30.27
N CYS A 164 -9.54 -11.98 28.95
CA CYS A 164 -10.81 -12.03 28.22
C CYS A 164 -10.76 -12.98 27.02
N HIS A 165 -9.64 -13.02 26.30
CA HIS A 165 -9.50 -13.79 25.08
C HIS A 165 -8.90 -15.18 25.32
N SER A 166 -9.22 -16.11 24.42
CA SER A 166 -8.58 -17.43 24.38
C SER A 166 -7.68 -17.59 23.16
N LEU A 167 -6.61 -18.37 23.29
CA LEU A 167 -5.81 -18.90 22.19
C LEU A 167 -5.61 -20.40 22.40
N GLY A 168 -6.15 -21.22 21.49
CA GLY A 168 -6.20 -22.67 21.68
C GLY A 168 -6.98 -23.02 22.95
N ASN A 169 -6.31 -23.62 23.93
CA ASN A 169 -6.92 -24.01 25.21
C ASN A 169 -6.57 -23.05 26.37
N LYS A 170 -5.85 -21.96 26.10
CA LYS A 170 -5.40 -21.01 27.12
C LYS A 170 -6.24 -19.73 27.09
N GLY A 171 -6.48 -19.13 28.26
CA GLY A 171 -7.23 -17.88 28.43
C GLY A 171 -8.72 -18.08 28.68
N ARG A 172 -9.46 -16.97 28.75
CA ARG A 172 -10.91 -16.96 28.98
C ARG A 172 -11.69 -16.90 27.67
N ARG A 173 -12.98 -17.21 27.73
CA ARG A 173 -13.90 -17.17 26.58
C ARG A 173 -14.91 -16.03 26.68
N ASP A 174 -14.54 -14.98 27.42
CA ASP A 174 -15.37 -13.78 27.61
C ASP A 174 -15.34 -12.90 26.34
N GLY A 175 -14.22 -12.93 25.61
CA GLY A 175 -14.05 -12.33 24.29
C GLY A 175 -13.89 -13.37 23.19
N THR A 176 -13.75 -12.91 21.95
CA THR A 176 -13.58 -13.81 20.80
C THR A 176 -12.27 -14.62 20.88
N PRO A 177 -12.26 -15.90 20.46
CA PRO A 177 -11.04 -16.68 20.32
C PRO A 177 -10.09 -16.06 19.29
N LEU A 178 -8.82 -15.86 19.65
CA LEU A 178 -7.85 -15.15 18.80
C LEU A 178 -7.32 -16.02 17.65
N ASP A 179 -7.34 -17.34 17.80
CA ASP A 179 -7.02 -18.32 16.74
C ASP A 179 -8.03 -18.31 15.59
N SER A 180 -9.23 -17.75 15.78
CA SER A 180 -10.22 -17.57 14.71
C SER A 180 -9.70 -16.66 13.57
N LEU A 181 -8.74 -15.77 13.86
CA LEU A 181 -8.19 -14.84 12.87
C LEU A 181 -7.20 -15.49 11.91
N ALA A 182 -6.68 -16.66 12.26
CA ALA A 182 -5.63 -17.30 11.49
C ALA A 182 -6.05 -17.67 10.06
N VAL A 183 -7.36 -17.82 9.80
CA VAL A 183 -7.88 -18.08 8.46
C VAL A 183 -7.51 -16.99 7.45
N TYR A 184 -7.35 -15.72 7.88
CA TYR A 184 -7.15 -14.57 6.99
C TYR A 184 -5.69 -14.30 6.60
N GLN A 185 -4.71 -14.93 7.28
CA GLN A 185 -3.26 -14.86 6.99
C GLN A 185 -2.69 -13.45 6.69
N SER A 186 -3.37 -12.39 7.14
CA SER A 186 -2.99 -10.99 6.91
C SER A 186 -3.08 -10.18 8.20
N PRO A 187 -2.00 -9.48 8.62
CA PRO A 187 -2.02 -8.62 9.82
C PRO A 187 -2.97 -7.42 9.68
N VAL A 188 -3.41 -7.08 8.46
CA VAL A 188 -4.44 -6.04 8.25
C VAL A 188 -5.76 -6.43 8.92
N VAL A 189 -6.11 -7.72 8.93
CA VAL A 189 -7.35 -8.19 9.58
C VAL A 189 -7.25 -8.10 11.10
N LEU A 190 -6.06 -8.35 11.67
CA LEU A 190 -5.83 -8.11 13.10
C LEU A 190 -6.08 -6.64 13.45
N LEU A 191 -5.55 -5.70 12.66
CA LEU A 191 -5.84 -4.28 12.81
C LEU A 191 -7.33 -3.97 12.70
N GLN A 192 -8.01 -4.50 11.69
CA GLN A 192 -9.44 -4.29 11.50
C GLN A 192 -10.25 -4.72 12.73
N ARG A 193 -9.99 -5.91 13.28
CA ARG A 193 -10.70 -6.41 14.46
C ARG A 193 -10.38 -5.58 15.70
N MET A 194 -9.10 -5.25 15.91
CA MET A 194 -8.69 -4.40 17.02
C MET A 194 -9.30 -3.00 16.94
N TRP A 195 -9.42 -2.42 15.74
CA TRP A 195 -10.07 -1.13 15.52
C TRP A 195 -11.57 -1.21 15.81
N ASN A 196 -12.29 -2.15 15.19
CA ASN A 196 -13.74 -2.26 15.31
C ASN A 196 -14.17 -2.57 16.76
N HIS A 197 -13.43 -3.42 17.48
CA HIS A 197 -13.70 -3.73 18.88
C HIS A 197 -12.97 -2.80 19.87
N GLY A 198 -12.21 -1.81 19.39
CA GLY A 198 -11.39 -0.93 20.22
C GLY A 198 -12.16 -0.27 21.36
N PRO A 199 -13.25 0.47 21.08
CA PRO A 199 -14.05 1.12 22.13
C PRO A 199 -14.63 0.13 23.16
N GLU A 200 -15.12 -1.02 22.70
CA GLU A 200 -15.68 -2.08 23.55
C GLU A 200 -14.61 -2.67 24.47
N MET A 201 -13.45 -3.04 23.91
CA MET A 201 -12.31 -3.57 24.66
C MET A 201 -11.81 -2.56 25.70
N ILE A 202 -11.64 -1.29 25.32
CA ILE A 202 -11.19 -0.22 26.24
C ILE A 202 -12.20 -0.03 27.37
N GLY A 203 -13.50 0.02 27.05
CA GLY A 203 -14.56 0.13 28.05
C GLY A 203 -14.53 -1.04 29.03
N ARG A 204 -14.41 -2.27 28.53
CA ARG A 204 -14.32 -3.46 29.37
C ARG A 204 -13.07 -3.46 30.24
N MET A 205 -11.91 -3.09 29.68
CA MET A 205 -10.65 -2.96 30.40
C MET A 205 -10.77 -1.98 31.57
N ALA A 206 -11.41 -0.83 31.35
CA ALA A 206 -11.67 0.16 32.41
C ALA A 206 -12.56 -0.43 33.54
N THR A 207 -13.64 -1.13 33.19
CA THR A 207 -14.55 -1.74 34.18
C THR A 207 -13.87 -2.78 35.07
N ILE A 208 -12.90 -3.54 34.54
CA ILE A 208 -12.19 -4.59 35.28
C ILE A 208 -10.82 -4.15 35.81
N GLY A 209 -10.52 -2.85 35.76
CA GLY A 209 -9.27 -2.28 36.29
C GLY A 209 -8.00 -2.76 35.57
N THR A 210 -8.07 -3.00 34.26
CA THR A 210 -6.91 -3.37 33.43
C THR A 210 -6.50 -2.21 32.54
N SER A 211 -5.21 -1.90 32.46
CA SER A 211 -4.68 -0.84 31.59
C SER A 211 -4.74 -1.24 30.12
N ILE A 212 -4.98 -0.27 29.23
CA ILE A 212 -4.84 -0.49 27.78
C ILE A 212 -3.38 -0.88 27.48
N PRO A 213 -3.12 -2.03 26.84
CA PRO A 213 -1.76 -2.45 26.56
C PRO A 213 -1.11 -1.54 25.51
N VAL A 214 0.17 -1.24 25.70
CA VAL A 214 1.00 -0.49 24.75
C VAL A 214 1.96 -1.46 24.07
N PHE A 215 2.08 -1.35 22.75
CA PHE A 215 2.99 -2.18 21.95
C PHE A 215 4.18 -1.38 21.41
N SER A 216 5.29 -2.05 21.13
CA SER A 216 6.55 -1.47 20.68
C SER A 216 7.36 -2.48 19.86
N GLY A 217 8.34 -1.99 19.10
CA GLY A 217 9.24 -2.84 18.31
C GLY A 217 8.47 -3.81 17.39
N ASN A 218 8.75 -5.10 17.52
CA ASN A 218 8.12 -6.17 16.75
C ASN A 218 6.94 -6.84 17.46
N GLU A 219 6.51 -6.36 18.64
CA GLU A 219 5.50 -7.03 19.47
C GLU A 219 4.20 -7.34 18.70
N MET A 220 3.76 -6.45 17.80
CA MET A 220 2.56 -6.69 16.98
C MET A 220 2.76 -7.77 15.91
N SER A 221 3.95 -7.83 15.30
CA SER A 221 4.30 -8.94 14.39
C SER A 221 4.35 -10.26 15.15
N ASP A 222 4.91 -10.27 16.36
CA ASP A 222 5.04 -11.45 17.23
C ASP A 222 3.66 -11.95 17.66
N LEU A 223 2.75 -11.05 18.06
CA LEU A 223 1.35 -11.38 18.34
C LEU A 223 0.70 -12.06 17.14
N PHE A 224 0.79 -11.45 15.95
CA PHE A 224 0.22 -12.03 14.74
C PHE A 224 0.80 -13.42 14.41
N ALA A 225 2.10 -13.62 14.61
CA ALA A 225 2.75 -14.92 14.46
C ALA A 225 2.19 -15.96 15.46
N ALA A 226 1.97 -15.58 16.71
CA ALA A 226 1.35 -16.46 17.71
C ALA A 226 -0.07 -16.88 17.33
N LEU A 227 -0.89 -15.93 16.85
CA LEU A 227 -2.28 -16.20 16.44
C LEU A 227 -2.36 -17.19 15.27
N THR A 228 -1.45 -17.07 14.32
CA THR A 228 -1.42 -17.92 13.11
C THR A 228 -0.84 -19.30 13.38
N GLU A 229 0.13 -19.44 14.29
CA GLU A 229 0.76 -20.72 14.61
C GLU A 229 -0.18 -21.69 15.35
N GLU A 230 -0.94 -21.15 16.31
CA GLU A 230 -1.84 -21.90 17.22
C GLU A 230 -3.20 -22.28 16.60
N ALA A 231 -3.46 -21.84 15.38
CA ALA A 231 -4.70 -22.14 14.69
C ALA A 231 -4.89 -23.64 14.47
N LYS A 232 -6.00 -24.18 14.99
CA LYS A 232 -6.33 -25.62 14.86
C LYS A 232 -6.67 -26.01 13.43
N ASP A 233 -7.35 -25.14 12.67
CA ASP A 233 -7.65 -25.35 11.26
C ASP A 233 -6.76 -24.46 10.37
N LYS A 234 -5.75 -25.08 9.75
CA LYS A 234 -4.83 -24.42 8.81
C LYS A 234 -5.24 -24.62 7.33
N SER A 235 -6.33 -25.36 7.10
CA SER A 235 -6.74 -25.81 5.76
C SER A 235 -7.54 -24.75 4.99
N LYS A 236 -8.34 -23.95 5.71
CA LYS A 236 -9.06 -22.81 5.14
C LYS A 236 -8.18 -21.57 5.21
N LYS A 237 -7.87 -21.01 4.05
CA LYS A 237 -7.17 -19.72 3.94
C LYS A 237 -8.01 -18.77 3.11
N VAL A 238 -8.36 -17.64 3.70
CA VAL A 238 -9.00 -16.53 2.99
C VAL A 238 -7.88 -15.59 2.57
N PHE A 239 -7.69 -15.46 1.26
CA PHE A 239 -6.74 -14.51 0.71
C PHE A 239 -7.44 -13.19 0.47
N LEU A 240 -6.98 -12.15 1.15
CA LEU A 240 -7.39 -10.78 0.90
C LEU A 240 -6.36 -10.13 -0.02
N GLY A 241 -6.83 -9.48 -1.07
CA GLY A 241 -5.98 -8.58 -1.86
C GLY A 241 -5.43 -7.45 -0.99
N VAL A 242 -4.36 -6.81 -1.47
CA VAL A 242 -3.66 -5.75 -0.74
C VAL A 242 -4.54 -4.51 -0.50
N GLY A 243 -5.50 -4.28 -1.40
CA GLY A 243 -6.40 -3.12 -1.41
C GLY A 243 -6.07 -2.13 -2.52
N HIS A 244 -6.91 -1.10 -2.65
CA HIS A 244 -6.77 0.01 -3.61
C HIS A 244 -6.62 1.33 -2.85
N ALA A 245 -5.55 2.08 -3.15
CA ALA A 245 -5.24 3.32 -2.45
C ALA A 245 -6.29 4.41 -2.73
N GLU A 246 -6.89 4.41 -3.91
CA GLU A 246 -7.93 5.37 -4.32
C GLU A 246 -9.21 5.17 -3.49
N ASN A 247 -9.60 3.92 -3.24
CA ASN A 247 -10.72 3.62 -2.36
C ASN A 247 -10.40 4.00 -0.92
N GLY A 248 -9.16 3.75 -0.47
CA GLY A 248 -8.70 4.12 0.87
C GLY A 248 -8.74 5.62 1.13
N GLU A 249 -8.35 6.43 0.14
CA GLU A 249 -8.46 7.89 0.20
C GLU A 249 -9.92 8.33 0.41
N LYS A 250 -10.84 7.75 -0.37
CA LYS A 250 -12.28 8.03 -0.23
C LYS A 250 -12.80 7.59 1.14
N LEU A 251 -12.43 6.40 1.61
CA LEU A 251 -12.81 5.89 2.92
C LEU A 251 -12.28 6.78 4.06
N PHE A 252 -11.05 7.30 3.94
CA PHE A 252 -10.46 8.22 4.90
C PHE A 252 -11.29 9.50 5.07
N ALA A 253 -11.84 10.02 3.97
CA ALA A 253 -12.76 11.15 4.00
C ALA A 253 -14.15 10.76 4.53
N ASP A 254 -14.75 9.73 3.93
CA ASP A 254 -16.15 9.33 4.17
C ASP A 254 -16.38 8.82 5.60
N LYS A 255 -15.42 8.06 6.15
CA LYS A 255 -15.49 7.53 7.53
C LYS A 255 -15.04 8.57 8.56
N GLY A 256 -14.71 9.79 8.12
CA GLY A 256 -14.48 10.96 8.97
C GLY A 256 -13.08 11.09 9.57
N CYS A 257 -12.12 10.26 9.16
CA CYS A 257 -10.73 10.34 9.65
C CYS A 257 -10.10 11.72 9.36
N ILE A 258 -10.40 12.28 8.19
CA ILE A 258 -9.95 13.61 7.74
C ILE A 258 -10.43 14.76 8.63
N LYS A 259 -11.49 14.58 9.44
CA LYS A 259 -12.02 15.64 10.32
C LYS A 259 -11.02 16.01 11.42
N CYS A 260 -10.22 15.05 11.85
CA CYS A 260 -9.19 15.26 12.88
C CYS A 260 -7.78 15.24 12.29
N HIS A 261 -7.50 14.29 11.39
CA HIS A 261 -6.19 14.11 10.78
C HIS A 261 -6.06 14.89 9.48
N SER A 262 -4.86 15.42 9.23
CA SER A 262 -4.50 16.01 7.94
C SER A 262 -3.62 15.07 7.13
N ILE A 263 -3.64 15.23 5.81
CA ILE A 263 -2.71 14.65 4.85
C ILE A 263 -1.94 15.81 4.21
N PHE A 264 -0.64 15.92 4.49
CA PHE A 264 0.22 17.00 3.99
C PHE A 264 -0.36 18.39 4.23
N GLY A 265 -0.94 18.60 5.42
CA GLY A 265 -1.57 19.87 5.82
C GLY A 265 -3.02 20.08 5.36
N LYS A 266 -3.60 19.19 4.55
CA LYS A 266 -5.01 19.23 4.14
C LYS A 266 -5.88 18.37 5.07
N GLY A 267 -6.97 18.92 5.61
CA GLY A 267 -7.87 18.25 6.56
C GLY A 267 -7.78 18.83 7.98
N GLY A 268 -8.15 18.03 8.97
CA GLY A 268 -8.16 18.41 10.37
C GLY A 268 -6.76 18.66 10.94
N LYS A 269 -6.67 19.59 11.89
CA LYS A 269 -5.42 19.93 12.61
C LYS A 269 -5.43 19.51 14.09
N GLN A 270 -6.45 18.74 14.48
CA GLN A 270 -6.66 18.31 15.87
C GLN A 270 -5.89 17.03 16.19
N ALA A 271 -5.40 16.32 15.18
CA ALA A 271 -4.59 15.12 15.29
C ALA A 271 -3.36 15.22 14.36
N PRO A 272 -2.36 14.32 14.50
CA PRO A 272 -1.15 14.37 13.69
C PRO A 272 -1.43 14.33 12.18
N ASP A 273 -0.61 15.05 11.41
CA ASP A 273 -0.58 14.97 9.94
C ASP A 273 -0.06 13.59 9.53
N LEU A 274 -0.94 12.74 9.01
CA LEU A 274 -0.62 11.37 8.66
C LEU A 274 0.32 11.31 7.45
N GLY A 275 0.26 12.27 6.53
CA GLY A 275 1.24 12.38 5.44
C GLY A 275 2.69 12.56 5.92
N LYS A 276 2.88 13.02 7.16
CA LYS A 276 4.21 13.17 7.78
C LYS A 276 4.52 12.08 8.79
N THR A 277 3.52 11.57 9.50
CA THR A 277 3.73 10.69 10.67
C THR A 277 3.65 9.20 10.38
N VAL A 278 2.99 8.80 9.29
CA VAL A 278 2.99 7.40 8.81
C VAL A 278 4.26 7.03 8.03
N ALA A 279 5.23 7.95 7.97
CA ALA A 279 6.51 7.76 7.32
C ALA A 279 7.19 6.46 7.74
N GLN A 280 7.58 5.66 6.75
CA GLN A 280 8.32 4.41 6.93
C GLN A 280 7.61 3.40 7.86
N SER A 281 6.30 3.26 7.71
CA SER A 281 5.49 2.34 8.51
C SER A 281 4.88 1.26 7.63
N ASN A 282 5.20 0.00 7.92
CA ASN A 282 4.53 -1.17 7.38
C ASN A 282 3.23 -1.43 8.17
N VAL A 283 2.43 -2.43 7.74
CA VAL A 283 1.15 -2.76 8.39
C VAL A 283 1.29 -2.96 9.89
N THR A 284 2.21 -3.81 10.37
CA THR A 284 2.31 -4.10 11.82
C THR A 284 2.77 -2.90 12.65
N LYS A 285 3.61 -2.03 12.09
CA LYS A 285 3.99 -0.75 12.72
C LYS A 285 2.81 0.23 12.74
N LEU A 286 2.03 0.32 11.65
CA LEU A 286 0.80 1.11 11.62
C LEU A 286 -0.21 0.59 12.64
N THR A 287 -0.41 -0.72 12.74
CA THR A 287 -1.27 -1.35 13.74
C THR A 287 -0.85 -0.96 15.16
N THR A 288 0.46 -1.00 15.44
CA THR A 288 1.03 -0.58 16.73
C THR A 288 0.72 0.89 17.02
N GLN A 289 0.98 1.79 16.06
CA GLN A 289 0.75 3.23 16.21
C GLN A 289 -0.73 3.55 16.43
N ILE A 290 -1.62 2.94 15.63
CA ILE A 290 -3.07 3.12 15.72
C ILE A 290 -3.59 2.61 17.07
N TRP A 291 -3.21 1.40 17.48
CA TRP A 291 -3.62 0.84 18.76
C TRP A 291 -3.15 1.68 19.94
N ASN A 292 -1.87 2.07 19.96
CA ASN A 292 -1.34 2.92 21.03
C ASN A 292 -2.02 4.31 21.06
N HIS A 293 -2.64 4.73 19.96
CA HIS A 293 -3.42 5.96 19.88
C HIS A 293 -4.91 5.78 20.22
N VAL A 294 -5.42 4.54 20.25
CA VAL A 294 -6.86 4.24 20.24
C VAL A 294 -7.61 4.82 21.43
N GLY A 295 -7.06 4.77 22.65
CA GLY A 295 -7.70 5.35 23.83
C GLY A 295 -7.93 6.86 23.72
N ARG A 296 -6.95 7.60 23.17
CA ARG A 296 -7.09 9.05 22.92
C ARG A 296 -8.12 9.32 21.81
N MET A 297 -8.13 8.49 20.77
CA MET A 297 -9.15 8.59 19.71
C MET A 297 -10.54 8.35 20.28
N THR A 298 -10.76 7.27 21.04
CA THR A 298 -12.06 6.96 21.65
C THR A 298 -12.57 8.10 22.54
N GLN A 299 -11.69 8.68 23.37
CA GLN A 299 -12.04 9.83 24.19
C GLN A 299 -12.47 11.03 23.33
N LYS A 300 -11.71 11.34 22.27
CA LYS A 300 -12.03 12.45 21.36
C LYS A 300 -13.34 12.21 20.61
N TYR A 301 -13.61 11.00 20.14
CA TYR A 301 -14.89 10.64 19.52
C TYR A 301 -16.06 10.87 20.47
N HIS A 302 -15.91 10.48 21.74
CA HIS A 302 -16.93 10.74 22.76
C HIS A 302 -17.14 12.24 23.01
N GLN A 303 -16.06 13.03 23.13
CA GLN A 303 -16.14 14.49 23.32
C GLN A 303 -16.83 15.20 22.16
N GLU A 304 -16.53 14.80 20.92
CA GLU A 304 -17.10 15.37 19.70
C GLU A 304 -18.46 14.76 19.33
N LYS A 305 -19.00 13.85 20.17
CA LYS A 305 -20.25 13.09 19.92
C LYS A 305 -20.26 12.41 18.54
N MET A 306 -19.11 11.93 18.12
CA MET A 306 -18.93 11.21 16.85
C MET A 306 -19.15 9.71 17.04
N GLN A 307 -19.73 9.07 16.03
CA GLN A 307 -19.82 7.61 15.99
C GLN A 307 -18.48 7.01 15.57
N TRP A 308 -18.03 5.98 16.29
CA TRP A 308 -16.84 5.22 15.91
C TRP A 308 -17.07 4.54 14.56
N PRO A 309 -16.20 4.73 13.55
CA PRO A 309 -16.40 4.13 12.25
C PRO A 309 -16.01 2.65 12.29
N TYR A 310 -16.79 1.82 11.59
CA TYR A 310 -16.51 0.40 11.41
C TYR A 310 -16.05 0.14 9.97
N PHE A 311 -15.12 -0.80 9.83
CA PHE A 311 -14.56 -1.20 8.55
C PHE A 311 -14.82 -2.69 8.29
N SER A 312 -15.14 -3.06 7.06
CA SER A 312 -14.94 -4.43 6.57
C SER A 312 -13.44 -4.73 6.41
N GLU A 313 -13.10 -6.00 6.17
CA GLU A 313 -11.72 -6.41 5.88
C GLU A 313 -11.17 -5.73 4.61
N THR A 314 -12.01 -5.59 3.58
CA THR A 314 -11.63 -4.92 2.32
C THR A 314 -11.48 -3.42 2.52
N GLU A 315 -12.40 -2.77 3.23
CA GLU A 315 -12.30 -1.33 3.53
C GLU A 315 -11.04 -1.02 4.36
N MET A 316 -10.70 -1.85 5.35
CA MET A 316 -9.46 -1.66 6.10
C MET A 316 -8.23 -1.88 5.22
N SER A 317 -8.25 -2.86 4.31
CA SER A 317 -7.14 -3.08 3.38
C SER A 317 -6.91 -1.88 2.47
N ASP A 318 -7.99 -1.33 1.89
CA ASP A 318 -7.98 -0.11 1.08
C ASP A 318 -7.43 1.09 1.88
N LEU A 319 -7.91 1.29 3.11
CA LEU A 319 -7.44 2.38 3.98
C LEU A 319 -5.93 2.27 4.31
N ILE A 320 -5.45 1.07 4.63
CA ILE A 320 -4.06 0.88 5.04
C ILE A 320 -3.11 0.96 3.86
N VAL A 321 -3.49 0.48 2.67
CA VAL A 321 -2.66 0.69 1.47
C VAL A 321 -2.63 2.17 1.07
N PHE A 322 -3.71 2.94 1.27
CA PHE A 322 -3.70 4.39 1.10
C PHE A 322 -2.71 5.07 2.06
N LEU A 323 -2.77 4.78 3.35
CA LEU A 323 -1.82 5.36 4.31
C LEU A 323 -0.38 4.95 4.01
N TYR A 324 -0.18 3.70 3.55
CA TYR A 324 1.13 3.23 3.11
C TYR A 324 1.62 3.98 1.88
N SER A 325 0.76 4.24 0.89
CA SER A 325 1.12 4.87 -0.39
C SER A 325 1.54 6.34 -0.26
N LEU A 326 1.17 7.02 0.83
CA LEU A 326 1.58 8.40 1.10
C LEU A 326 3.10 8.58 1.10
N ASN A 327 3.86 7.54 1.46
CA ASN A 327 5.33 7.60 1.46
C ASN A 327 5.94 7.43 0.07
N TYR A 328 5.19 6.88 -0.89
CA TYR A 328 5.64 6.64 -2.26
C TYR A 328 5.72 7.92 -3.09
N LEU A 329 5.02 8.97 -2.66
CA LEU A 329 4.99 10.28 -3.31
C LEU A 329 6.35 10.99 -3.23
N ASP A 330 6.91 11.32 -4.39
CA ASP A 330 8.04 12.22 -4.45
C ASP A 330 7.64 13.62 -3.98
N LYS A 331 8.46 14.20 -3.10
CA LYS A 331 8.36 15.61 -2.76
C LYS A 331 8.76 16.45 -3.99
N PRO A 332 8.23 17.68 -4.13
CA PRO A 332 8.74 18.62 -5.14
C PRO A 332 10.26 18.81 -5.01
N GLY A 333 10.95 18.84 -6.15
CA GLY A 333 12.39 19.10 -6.23
C GLY A 333 12.73 20.60 -6.12
N ASP A 334 13.96 20.88 -5.72
CA ASP A 334 14.55 22.23 -5.70
C ASP A 334 15.47 22.43 -6.91
N ALA A 335 15.01 23.20 -7.89
CA ALA A 335 15.73 23.47 -9.13
C ALA A 335 17.11 24.12 -8.91
N ALA A 336 17.27 24.96 -7.88
CA ALA A 336 18.56 25.61 -7.61
C ALA A 336 19.58 24.62 -7.02
N LYS A 337 19.12 23.64 -6.23
CA LYS A 337 19.96 22.51 -5.84
C LYS A 337 20.25 21.60 -7.03
N GLY A 338 19.25 21.34 -7.87
CA GLY A 338 19.35 20.52 -9.07
C GLY A 338 20.45 20.99 -10.01
N GLU A 339 20.52 22.30 -10.28
CA GLU A 339 21.57 22.91 -11.09
C GLU A 339 22.97 22.61 -10.54
N LYS A 340 23.15 22.83 -9.23
CA LYS A 340 24.43 22.58 -8.55
C LYS A 340 24.79 21.10 -8.60
N ILE A 341 23.82 20.21 -8.46
CA ILE A 341 24.03 18.76 -8.55
C ILE A 341 24.42 18.37 -9.98
N PHE A 342 23.70 18.87 -10.98
CA PHE A 342 23.97 18.60 -12.40
C PHE A 342 25.38 19.01 -12.81
N ALA A 343 25.85 20.17 -12.34
CA ALA A 343 27.22 20.62 -12.53
C ALA A 343 28.24 19.76 -11.74
N ARG A 344 28.03 19.57 -10.43
CA ARG A 344 28.98 18.83 -9.57
C ARG A 344 29.13 17.36 -9.94
N LYS A 345 28.05 16.74 -10.44
CA LYS A 345 28.05 15.36 -10.94
C LYS A 345 28.51 15.27 -12.40
N ARG A 346 29.05 16.38 -12.95
CA ARG A 346 29.67 16.48 -14.27
C ARG A 346 28.71 16.15 -15.43
N CYS A 347 27.39 16.18 -15.20
CA CYS A 347 26.38 15.94 -16.23
C CYS A 347 26.47 16.98 -17.36
N ILE A 348 26.88 18.21 -17.01
CA ILE A 348 27.05 19.33 -17.95
C ILE A 348 28.09 19.06 -19.03
N GLU A 349 29.12 18.25 -18.75
CA GLU A 349 30.23 17.99 -19.67
C GLU A 349 29.83 17.19 -20.91
N CYS A 350 28.71 16.44 -20.82
CA CYS A 350 28.15 15.68 -21.93
C CYS A 350 26.82 16.27 -22.39
N HIS A 351 25.88 16.50 -21.47
CA HIS A 351 24.52 16.85 -21.85
C HIS A 351 24.37 18.32 -22.29
N PHE A 352 25.24 19.22 -21.81
CA PHE A 352 25.27 20.64 -22.20
C PHE A 352 26.61 21.00 -22.89
N LYS A 353 27.27 20.02 -23.51
CA LYS A 353 28.56 20.22 -24.20
C LYS A 353 28.43 21.26 -25.31
N THR A 354 27.34 21.20 -26.07
CA THR A 354 26.97 22.19 -27.07
C THR A 354 25.58 22.78 -26.78
N GLY A 355 25.26 23.90 -27.43
CA GLY A 355 23.91 24.47 -27.38
C GLY A 355 22.84 23.51 -27.93
N GLU A 356 23.18 22.72 -28.95
CA GLU A 356 22.29 21.71 -29.52
C GLU A 356 22.01 20.57 -28.52
N ASP A 357 23.04 20.05 -27.86
CA ASP A 357 22.88 19.01 -26.83
C ASP A 357 21.96 19.48 -25.70
N LYS A 358 22.15 20.73 -25.26
CA LYS A 358 21.29 21.38 -24.27
C LYS A 358 19.84 21.44 -24.76
N GLN A 359 19.59 21.97 -25.95
CA GLN A 359 18.22 22.09 -26.47
C GLN A 359 17.54 20.73 -26.66
N LYS A 360 18.29 19.71 -27.10
CA LYS A 360 17.80 18.34 -27.25
C LYS A 360 17.35 17.75 -25.91
N LEU A 361 18.18 17.89 -24.87
CA LEU A 361 17.80 17.42 -23.53
C LEU A 361 16.59 18.18 -23.00
N LEU A 362 16.60 19.52 -23.04
CA LEU A 362 15.49 20.32 -22.51
C LEU A 362 14.17 20.07 -23.25
N GLY A 363 14.23 19.89 -24.57
CA GLY A 363 13.07 19.48 -25.38
C GLY A 363 12.47 18.17 -24.91
N ALA A 364 13.31 17.18 -24.60
CA ALA A 364 12.87 15.89 -24.06
C ALA A 364 12.30 15.98 -22.62
N MET A 365 12.71 16.98 -21.83
CA MET A 365 12.34 17.09 -20.40
C MET A 365 11.07 17.93 -20.15
N LYS A 366 10.60 18.72 -21.12
CA LYS A 366 9.56 19.76 -20.93
C LYS A 366 8.17 19.24 -20.49
N ALA A 367 7.86 17.96 -20.73
CA ALA A 367 6.54 17.39 -20.44
C ALA A 367 6.60 15.99 -19.81
N ILE A 368 7.76 15.55 -19.32
CA ILE A 368 7.86 14.23 -18.70
C ILE A 368 7.49 14.28 -17.23
N ASN A 369 6.79 13.26 -16.76
CA ASN A 369 6.60 13.02 -15.34
C ASN A 369 7.80 12.28 -14.73
N THR A 370 7.79 12.13 -13.41
CA THR A 370 8.87 11.48 -12.66
C THR A 370 9.15 10.05 -13.10
N THR A 371 8.10 9.28 -13.40
CA THR A 371 8.23 7.88 -13.84
C THR A 371 8.85 7.80 -15.24
N GLN A 372 8.45 8.69 -16.15
CA GLN A 372 9.04 8.80 -17.48
C GLN A 372 10.52 9.19 -17.38
N PHE A 373 10.85 10.18 -16.55
CA PHE A 373 12.23 10.56 -16.29
C PHE A 373 13.09 9.38 -15.83
N ALA A 374 12.60 8.59 -14.88
CA ALA A 374 13.32 7.42 -14.39
C ALA A 374 13.48 6.32 -15.46
N ALA A 375 12.45 6.10 -16.30
CA ALA A 375 12.50 5.12 -17.39
C ALA A 375 13.52 5.51 -18.46
N GLU A 376 13.49 6.77 -18.91
CA GLU A 376 14.47 7.31 -19.85
C GLU A 376 15.89 7.23 -19.28
N LEU A 377 16.06 7.65 -18.01
CA LEU A 377 17.36 7.61 -17.36
C LEU A 377 17.90 6.18 -17.24
N TRP A 378 17.07 5.21 -16.87
CA TRP A 378 17.47 3.80 -16.82
C TRP A 378 17.83 3.25 -18.21
N ASN A 379 17.00 3.49 -19.21
CA ASN A 379 17.25 3.01 -20.57
C ASN A 379 18.51 3.65 -21.16
N HIS A 380 18.89 4.85 -20.70
CA HIS A 380 20.11 5.53 -21.09
C HIS A 380 21.39 5.02 -20.40
N THR A 381 21.28 4.20 -19.34
CA THR A 381 22.41 3.74 -18.52
C THR A 381 23.54 3.08 -19.32
N SER A 382 23.23 2.25 -20.32
CA SER A 382 24.26 1.54 -21.11
C SER A 382 25.08 2.49 -21.98
N ALA A 383 24.43 3.46 -22.61
CA ALA A 383 25.11 4.50 -23.38
C ALA A 383 25.92 5.44 -22.46
N MET A 384 25.36 5.81 -21.31
CA MET A 384 26.06 6.62 -20.31
C MET A 384 27.30 5.90 -19.76
N GLU A 385 27.19 4.62 -19.40
CA GLU A 385 28.31 3.82 -18.89
C GLU A 385 29.47 3.78 -19.90
N ALA A 386 29.18 3.54 -21.18
CA ALA A 386 30.20 3.54 -22.23
C ALA A 386 30.86 4.91 -22.42
N ALA A 387 30.06 5.99 -22.45
CA ALA A 387 30.58 7.36 -22.59
C ALA A 387 31.42 7.77 -21.36
N MET A 388 30.99 7.40 -20.15
CA MET A 388 31.67 7.67 -18.89
C MET A 388 33.03 7.00 -18.82
N VAL A 389 33.11 5.72 -19.20
CA VAL A 389 34.39 4.98 -19.27
C VAL A 389 35.34 5.66 -20.25
N THR A 390 34.84 6.05 -21.43
CA THR A 390 35.65 6.70 -22.47
C THR A 390 36.18 8.06 -22.04
N GLN A 391 35.40 8.83 -21.28
CA GLN A 391 35.71 10.20 -20.89
C GLN A 391 36.31 10.33 -19.48
N GLY A 392 36.56 9.22 -18.78
CA GLY A 392 37.08 9.24 -17.41
C GLY A 392 36.14 9.93 -16.41
N VAL A 393 34.83 9.79 -16.61
CA VAL A 393 33.80 10.33 -15.72
C VAL A 393 33.31 9.19 -14.82
N PRO A 394 33.36 9.31 -13.48
CA PRO A 394 32.84 8.29 -12.60
C PRO A 394 31.31 8.24 -12.67
N TRP A 395 30.73 7.05 -12.41
CA TRP A 395 29.28 6.90 -12.32
C TRP A 395 28.71 7.83 -11.24
N PRO A 396 27.72 8.69 -11.55
CA PRO A 396 27.20 9.63 -10.58
C PRO A 396 26.23 8.91 -9.65
N GLU A 397 26.67 8.61 -8.43
CA GLU A 397 25.76 8.17 -7.38
C GLU A 397 24.77 9.28 -7.04
N MET A 398 23.49 8.95 -6.98
CA MET A 398 22.40 9.90 -6.77
C MET A 398 21.46 9.37 -5.70
N THR A 399 21.03 10.23 -4.78
CA THR A 399 19.89 9.96 -3.91
C THR A 399 18.59 10.29 -4.65
N GLY A 400 17.45 9.73 -4.22
CA GLY A 400 16.14 10.14 -4.74
C GLY A 400 15.92 11.67 -4.63
N ALA A 401 16.51 12.29 -3.61
CA ALA A 401 16.58 13.74 -3.46
C ALA A 401 17.31 14.48 -4.56
N GLN A 402 18.48 13.98 -4.92
CA GLN A 402 19.25 14.58 -5.98
C GLN A 402 18.57 14.38 -7.34
N LEU A 403 17.92 13.23 -7.57
CA LEU A 403 17.17 12.97 -8.80
C LEU A 403 15.97 13.92 -8.97
N ARG A 404 15.16 14.13 -7.92
CA ARG A 404 14.03 15.08 -8.00
C ARG A 404 14.49 16.53 -8.19
N ASP A 405 15.58 16.92 -7.54
CA ASP A 405 16.13 18.27 -7.67
C ASP A 405 16.64 18.50 -9.09
N VAL A 406 17.36 17.52 -9.67
CA VAL A 406 17.82 17.57 -11.07
C VAL A 406 16.65 17.60 -12.05
N LEU A 407 15.62 16.78 -11.86
CA LEU A 407 14.41 16.83 -12.70
C LEU A 407 13.76 18.22 -12.64
N ALA A 408 13.59 18.78 -11.45
CA ALA A 408 13.04 20.12 -11.27
C ALA A 408 13.90 21.21 -11.93
N PHE A 409 15.22 21.07 -11.90
CA PHE A 409 16.14 21.96 -12.62
C PHE A 409 15.91 21.90 -14.14
N LEU A 410 15.90 20.70 -14.72
CA LEU A 410 15.76 20.49 -16.15
C LEU A 410 14.39 20.96 -16.67
N GLN A 411 13.33 20.80 -15.89
CA GLN A 411 11.98 21.24 -16.25
C GLN A 411 11.79 22.77 -16.16
N LYS A 412 12.61 23.47 -15.37
CA LYS A 412 12.53 24.92 -15.19
C LYS A 412 13.24 25.73 -16.28
N GLN A 413 14.12 25.09 -17.06
CA GLN A 413 14.99 25.77 -18.03
C GLN A 413 14.26 26.44 -19.18
#